data_AF-A0A090Z8U7-F1
#
_entry.id   AF-A0A090Z8U7-F1
#
_cell.length_a   1.000
_cell.length_b   1.000
_cell.length_c   1.000
_cell.angle_alpha   90.00
_cell.angle_beta   90.00
_cell.angle_gamma   90.00
#
_symmetry.space_group_name_H-M   'P 1'
#
loop_
_entity.id
_entity.type
_entity.pdbx_description
1 polymer ?
#
loop_
_entity_poly.entity_id
_entity_poly.type
_entity_poly.pdbx_seq_one_letter_code
_entity_poly.pdbx_strand_id
1 'polypeptide(L)' 'MRERKIVDLLTGSQVPVKMNELTHQLGLAERTVRELIRGLNKDGEKNGFRIRMIRGLGYRLEITDGLPAANEKTT' A
#
# COMPACT_ATOMS: atom_id res chain seq x y z
N MET A 1 9.85 2.90 -12.41
CA MET A 1 8.75 2.38 -13.24
C MET A 1 7.86 1.35 -12.51
N ARG A 2 8.42 0.28 -11.92
CA ARG A 2 7.62 -0.79 -11.25
C ARG A 2 6.88 -0.32 -10.00
N GLU A 3 7.53 0.47 -9.16
CA GLU A 3 6.95 1.05 -7.94
C GLU A 3 5.77 1.97 -8.24
N ARG A 4 5.90 2.83 -9.25
CA ARG A 4 4.80 3.67 -9.76
C ARG A 4 3.58 2.83 -10.15
N LYS A 5 3.78 1.72 -10.86
CA LYS A 5 2.68 0.82 -11.23
C LYS A 5 1.96 0.22 -10.00
N ILE A 6 2.69 -0.08 -8.92
CA ILE A 6 2.07 -0.51 -7.65
C ILE A 6 1.20 0.61 -7.08
N VAL A 7 1.73 1.84 -7.00
CA VAL A 7 0.97 3.00 -6.49
C VAL A 7 -0.29 3.25 -7.33
N ASP A 8 -0.17 3.20 -8.66
CA ASP A 8 -1.30 3.40 -9.57
C ASP A 8 -2.38 2.32 -9.37
N LEU A 9 -1.99 1.04 -9.25
CA LEU A 9 -2.92 -0.07 -8.98
C LEU A 9 -3.64 0.08 -7.63
N LEU A 10 -2.91 0.49 -6.58
CA LEU A 10 -3.48 0.65 -5.25
C LEU A 10 -4.37 1.89 -5.13
N THR A 11 -4.04 2.98 -5.83
CA THR A 11 -4.81 4.24 -5.82
C THR A 11 -6.05 4.14 -6.71
N GLY A 12 -5.96 3.44 -7.85
CA GLY A 12 -7.07 3.24 -8.76
C GLY A 12 -8.11 2.22 -8.28
N SER A 13 -7.81 1.46 -7.22
CA SER A 13 -8.70 0.43 -6.70
C SER A 13 -9.51 0.91 -5.50
N GLN A 14 -10.83 0.73 -5.56
CA GLN A 14 -11.74 0.95 -4.42
C GLN A 14 -11.65 -0.15 -3.35
N VAL A 15 -11.09 -1.31 -3.71
CA VAL A 15 -10.94 -2.49 -2.84
C VAL A 15 -9.48 -2.87 -2.65
N PRO A 16 -9.13 -3.59 -1.58
CA PRO A 16 -7.76 -4.07 -1.41
C PRO A 16 -7.32 -4.95 -2.59
N VAL A 17 -6.11 -4.71 -3.11
CA VAL A 17 -5.56 -5.42 -4.25
C VAL A 17 -4.81 -6.66 -3.76
N LYS A 18 -5.19 -7.84 -4.25
CA LYS A 18 -4.59 -9.11 -3.83
C LYS A 18 -3.15 -9.26 -4.35
N MET A 19 -2.35 -10.06 -3.65
CA MET A 19 -0.97 -10.35 -4.05
C MET A 19 -0.89 -10.97 -5.45
N ASN A 20 -1.78 -11.92 -5.78
CA ASN A 20 -1.81 -12.57 -7.08
C ASN A 20 -2.08 -11.58 -8.23
N GLU A 21 -2.95 -10.58 -8.00
CA GLU A 21 -3.21 -9.51 -8.96
C GLU A 21 -1.95 -8.65 -9.16
N LEU A 22 -1.29 -8.25 -8.08
CA LEU A 22 -0.04 -7.49 -8.16
C LEU A 22 1.03 -8.26 -8.94
N THR A 23 1.21 -9.56 -8.65
CA THR A 23 2.18 -10.40 -9.38
C THR A 23 1.84 -10.54 -10.86
N HIS A 24 0.56 -10.70 -11.19
CA HIS A 24 0.09 -10.84 -12.57
C HIS A 24 0.30 -9.54 -13.35
N GLN A 25 -0.11 -8.40 -12.78
CA GLN A 25 0.04 -7.09 -13.41
C GLN A 25 1.51 -6.68 -13.56
N LEU A 26 2.38 -7.06 -12.61
CA LEU A 26 3.79 -6.68 -12.63
C LEU A 26 4.67 -7.69 -13.39
N GLY A 27 4.19 -8.92 -13.62
CA GLY A 27 4.99 -10.01 -14.16
C GLY A 27 6.15 -10.40 -13.25
N LEU A 28 5.94 -10.34 -11.92
CA LEU A 28 6.99 -10.55 -10.90
C LEU A 28 6.59 -11.65 -9.93
N ALA A 29 7.59 -12.31 -9.34
CA ALA A 29 7.38 -13.22 -8.23
C ALA A 29 6.89 -12.48 -6.98
N GLU A 30 6.09 -13.15 -6.14
CA GLU A 30 5.55 -12.57 -4.91
C GLU A 30 6.63 -11.94 -4.02
N ARG A 31 7.77 -12.61 -3.87
CA ARG A 31 8.87 -12.12 -3.05
C ARG A 31 9.33 -10.73 -3.51
N THR A 32 9.53 -10.54 -4.81
CA THR A 32 9.95 -9.26 -5.39
C THR A 32 8.88 -8.20 -5.19
N VAL A 33 7.60 -8.54 -5.35
CA VAL A 33 6.50 -7.60 -5.07
C VAL A 33 6.49 -7.18 -3.60
N ARG A 34 6.72 -8.11 -2.66
CA ARG A 34 6.81 -7.79 -1.22
C ARG A 34 7.99 -6.88 -0.90
N GLU A 35 9.14 -7.08 -1.55
CA GLU A 35 10.32 -6.21 -1.40
C GLU A 35 10.03 -4.80 -1.92
N LEU A 36 9.41 -4.66 -3.08
CA LEU A 36 8.99 -3.37 -3.64
C LEU A 36 7.98 -2.65 -2.73
N ILE A 37 6.97 -3.37 -2.22
CA ILE A 37 5.99 -2.80 -1.28
C ILE A 37 6.67 -2.30 0.00
N ARG A 38 7.64 -3.05 0.53
CA ARG A 38 8.40 -2.62 1.73
C ARG A 38 9.20 -1.35 1.46
N GLY A 39 9.85 -1.25 0.29
CA GLY A 39 10.55 -0.04 -0.14
C GLY A 39 9.60 1.16 -0.21
N LEU A 40 8.51 1.01 -0.96
CA LEU A 40 7.45 2.01 -1.08
C LEU A 40 6.87 2.45 0.26
N ASN A 41 6.66 1.51 1.19
CA ASN A 41 6.10 1.85 2.50
C ASN A 41 7.09 2.68 3.34
N LYS A 42 8.39 2.37 3.28
CA LYS A 42 9.44 3.13 3.98
C LYS A 42 9.56 4.56 3.44
N ASP A 43 9.42 4.72 2.13
CA ASP A 43 9.46 6.04 1.50
C ASP A 43 8.14 6.78 1.73
N GLY A 44 7.00 6.09 1.67
CA GLY A 44 5.68 6.65 1.87
C GLY A 44 5.45 7.25 3.25
N GLU A 45 5.99 6.62 4.30
CA GLU A 45 5.87 7.13 5.68
C GLU A 45 6.41 8.55 5.83
N LYS A 46 7.39 8.94 5.01
CA LYS A 46 7.95 10.30 4.99
C LYS A 46 7.16 11.28 4.10
N ASN A 47 6.30 10.75 3.24
CA ASN A 47 5.57 11.48 2.20
C ASN A 47 4.04 11.39 2.40
N GLY A 48 3.58 11.09 3.61
CA GLY A 48 2.17 11.17 3.93
C GLY A 48 1.32 10.00 3.44
N PHE A 49 1.88 8.82 3.19
CA PHE A 49 1.09 7.63 2.89
C PHE A 49 1.72 6.33 3.42
N ARG A 50 0.93 5.27 3.49
CA ARG A 50 1.43 3.91 3.78
C ARG A 50 0.67 2.87 2.98
N ILE A 51 1.30 1.72 2.74
CA ILE A 51 0.67 0.55 2.13
C ILE A 51 0.38 -0.47 3.23
N ARG A 52 -0.90 -0.67 3.54
CA ARG A 52 -1.36 -1.60 4.56
C ARG A 52 -1.78 -2.94 3.94
N MET A 53 -1.37 -4.04 4.56
CA MET A 53 -1.91 -5.37 4.27
C MET A 53 -3.13 -5.62 5.15
N ILE A 54 -4.25 -5.96 4.51
CA ILE A 54 -5.50 -6.37 5.15
C ILE A 54 -5.64 -7.88 4.96
N ARG A 55 -5.56 -8.62 6.07
CA ARG A 55 -5.55 -10.09 6.08
C ARG A 55 -6.75 -10.64 5.33
N GLY A 56 -6.50 -11.54 4.37
CA GLY A 56 -7.53 -12.16 3.54
C GLY A 56 -8.05 -11.30 2.39
N LEU A 57 -7.76 -9.99 2.37
CA LEU A 57 -8.27 -9.06 1.35
C LEU A 57 -7.18 -8.58 0.39
N GLY A 58 -5.98 -8.26 0.89
CA GLY A 58 -4.87 -7.79 0.04
C GLY A 58 -4.20 -6.54 0.58
N TYR A 59 -3.74 -5.67 -0.31
CA TYR A 59 -3.01 -4.45 -0.01
C TYR A 59 -3.82 -3.21 -0.35
N ARG A 60 -3.71 -2.18 0.47
CA ARG A 60 -4.37 -0.89 0.25
C ARG A 60 -3.40 0.24 0.56
N LEU A 61 -3.42 1.28 -0.25
CA LEU A 61 -2.72 2.53 0.05
C LEU A 61 -3.63 3.40 0.93
N GLU A 62 -3.10 3.88 2.04
CA GLU A 62 -3.76 4.78 2.99
C GLU A 62 -2.96 6.09 3.02
N ILE A 63 -3.63 7.23 2.86
CA ILE A 63 -3.01 8.55 3.06
C ILE A 63 -2.94 8.82 4.56
N THR A 64 -1.77 9.21 5.05
CA THR A 64 -1.49 9.48 6.47
C THR A 64 -1.28 10.96 6.78
N ASP A 65 -1.07 11.81 5.76
CA ASP A 65 -1.06 13.26 5.96
C ASP A 65 -2.48 13.77 6.22
N GLY A 66 -2.72 14.27 7.45
CA GLY A 66 -3.92 15.03 7.81
C GLY A 66 -4.96 14.33 8.68
N LEU A 67 -4.77 13.07 9.08
CA LEU A 67 -5.60 12.44 10.11
C LEU A 67 -4.77 12.32 11.40
N PRO A 68 -5.01 13.15 12.44
CA PRO A 68 -4.45 12.85 13.74
C PRO A 68 -4.85 11.42 14.10
N ALA A 69 -3.87 10.61 14.52
CA ALA A 69 -4.14 9.29 15.07
C ALA A 69 -5.26 9.48 16.11
N ALA A 70 -6.43 8.90 15.86
CA ALA A 70 -7.62 9.04 16.67
C ALA A 70 -7.31 8.61 18.11
N ASN A 71 -6.89 9.58 18.91
CA ASN A 71 -6.74 9.56 20.35
C ASN A 71 -7.24 10.92 20.84
N GLU A 72 -8.47 11.28 20.46
CA GLU A 72 -9.29 12.12 21.32
C GLU A 72 -9.64 11.26 22.55
N LYS A 73 -8.76 11.29 23.55
CA LYS A 73 -9.20 11.07 24.91
C LYS A 73 -10.03 12.29 25.29
N THR A 74 -11.34 12.13 25.25
CA THR A 74 -12.29 13.03 25.92
C THR A 74 -11.89 13.12 27.39
N THR A 75 -11.50 14.30 27.85
CA THR A 75 -11.54 14.68 29.26
C THR A 75 -11.89 16.15 29.34
#